data_AF-A0A351F0P0-F1
#
_entry.id   AF-A0A351F0P0-F1
#
_cell.length_a   1.000
_cell.length_b   1.000
_cell.length_c   1.000
_cell.angle_alpha   90.00
_cell.angle_beta   90.00
_cell.angle_gamma   90.00
#
_symmetry.space_group_name_H-M   'P 1'
#
loop_
_entity.id
_entity.type
_entity.pdbx_description
1 polymer ?
#
loop_
_entity_poly.entity_id
_entity_poly.type
_entity_poly.pdbx_seq_one_letter_code
_entity_poly.pdbx_strand_id
1 'polypeptide(L)'
;MAHFIIEPEEEVIASSVLKFKNTSKNAEKYSWEFGDGTISESPDPEHQYFHSGHYEIRLIASKGGQSSVHRQQITVHAPKTCHVLIKTNLGDMIVELFDNTPLHRDNFIHLVEQGFYNDLLFHRVVEGFVIQGGDPSSRNAPLTKKIITNGNEHKIEAEFNPENIHLKGALAAARMGDQVNPEKKSSGHQFYLVHGSKVLPETLDHAEHSKNFRYSSAQKNTYFSFGGSPQLDMEYTVFGRIIHGLDVLDAIARTKTNAEDRPLENVWMKLSVIN
;
A
#
# COMPACT_ATOMS: atom_id res chain seq x y z
N MET A 1 -38.10 5.31 12.63
CA MET A 1 -37.88 4.27 11.62
C MET A 1 -36.45 4.37 11.15
N ALA A 2 -35.77 3.23 11.01
CA ALA A 2 -34.40 3.20 10.50
C ALA A 2 -34.39 3.59 9.01
N HIS A 3 -33.41 4.40 8.62
CA HIS A 3 -33.14 4.76 7.23
C HIS A 3 -31.72 5.32 7.13
N PHE A 4 -31.06 5.06 6.00
CA PHE A 4 -29.78 5.67 5.68
C PHE A 4 -29.67 5.94 4.18
N ILE A 5 -28.66 6.72 3.82
CA ILE A 5 -28.19 6.88 2.45
C ILE A 5 -26.69 6.57 2.40
N ILE A 6 -26.20 6.19 1.23
CA ILE A 6 -24.79 5.86 0.98
C ILE A 6 -24.24 6.92 0.03
N GLU A 7 -23.10 7.50 0.36
CA GLU A 7 -22.41 8.48 -0.47
C GLU A 7 -20.99 7.97 -0.79
N PRO A 8 -20.53 8.08 -2.07
CA PRO A 8 -21.27 8.54 -3.24
C PRO A 8 -22.33 7.52 -3.73
N GLU A 9 -23.35 8.00 -4.46
CA GLU A 9 -24.39 7.17 -5.12
C GLU A 9 -23.92 6.56 -6.47
N GLU A 10 -22.62 6.66 -6.76
CA GLU A 10 -22.01 6.20 -8.02
C GLU A 10 -21.61 4.72 -7.96
N GLU A 11 -20.98 4.24 -9.02
CA GLU A 11 -20.37 2.91 -9.06
C GLU A 11 -19.36 2.74 -7.92
N VAL A 12 -19.62 1.77 -7.03
CA VAL A 12 -18.75 1.48 -5.90
C VAL A 12 -17.62 0.57 -6.37
N ILE A 13 -16.39 1.05 -6.32
CA ILE A 13 -15.19 0.25 -6.58
C ILE A 13 -14.61 -0.25 -5.26
N ALA A 14 -14.07 -1.47 -5.22
CA ALA A 14 -13.33 -1.96 -4.06
C ALA A 14 -12.19 -0.98 -3.73
N SER A 15 -11.93 -0.75 -2.44
CA SER A 15 -11.09 0.30 -1.86
C SER A 15 -11.64 1.74 -1.91
N SER A 16 -12.84 2.00 -2.45
CA SER A 16 -13.48 3.30 -2.25
C SER A 16 -14.02 3.44 -0.81
N VAL A 17 -13.76 4.58 -0.18
CA VAL A 17 -14.37 4.92 1.11
C VAL A 17 -15.80 5.38 0.87
N LEU A 18 -16.76 4.68 1.48
CA LEU A 18 -18.17 5.01 1.45
C LEU A 18 -18.59 5.65 2.77
N LYS A 19 -19.41 6.70 2.68
CA LYS A 19 -20.00 7.37 3.83
C LYS A 19 -21.45 6.93 3.98
N PHE A 20 -21.80 6.43 5.16
CA PHE A 20 -23.16 6.00 5.47
C PHE A 20 -23.81 7.06 6.35
N LYS A 21 -24.75 7.79 5.77
CA LYS A 21 -25.44 8.86 6.47
C LYS A 21 -26.76 8.35 7.02
N ASN A 22 -26.88 8.40 8.32
CA ASN A 22 -28.06 7.95 9.03
C ASN A 22 -29.13 9.03 9.07
N THR A 23 -30.30 8.70 8.53
CA THR A 23 -31.46 9.58 8.50
C THR A 23 -32.61 9.00 9.30
N SER A 24 -32.31 8.12 10.26
CA SER A 24 -33.29 7.46 11.12
C SER A 24 -33.96 8.46 12.06
N LYS A 25 -35.26 8.27 12.30
CA LYS A 25 -36.04 9.09 13.23
C LYS A 25 -36.34 8.33 14.52
N ASN A 26 -36.26 9.02 15.67
CA ASN A 26 -36.63 8.55 17.01
C ASN A 26 -35.82 7.33 17.50
N ALA A 27 -34.50 7.36 17.33
CA ALA A 27 -33.58 6.34 17.82
C ALA A 27 -32.50 6.96 18.73
N GLU A 28 -31.96 6.15 19.64
CA GLU A 28 -30.90 6.52 20.58
C GLU A 28 -29.61 5.71 20.36
N LYS A 29 -29.72 4.52 19.76
CA LYS A 29 -28.60 3.63 19.46
C LYS A 29 -28.69 3.10 18.04
N TYR A 30 -27.52 2.85 17.45
CA TYR A 30 -27.35 2.37 16.08
C TYR A 30 -26.41 1.16 16.05
N SER A 31 -26.70 0.19 15.21
CA SER A 31 -25.81 -0.92 14.88
C SER A 31 -25.86 -1.13 13.37
N TRP A 32 -24.70 -1.08 12.75
CA TRP A 32 -24.49 -1.30 11.33
C TRP A 32 -23.89 -2.69 11.13
N GLU A 33 -24.39 -3.40 10.14
CA GLU A 33 -23.79 -4.62 9.61
C GLU A 33 -23.56 -4.37 8.13
N PHE A 34 -22.30 -4.43 7.67
CA PHE A 34 -21.96 -4.05 6.29
C PHE A 34 -22.04 -5.23 5.30
N GLY A 35 -22.33 -6.43 5.78
CA GLY A 35 -22.45 -7.63 4.94
C GLY A 35 -21.12 -8.30 4.57
N ASP A 36 -19.98 -7.70 4.94
CA ASP A 36 -18.62 -8.27 4.81
C ASP A 36 -18.09 -8.86 6.13
N GLY A 37 -18.95 -8.96 7.14
CA GLY A 37 -18.63 -9.41 8.49
C GLY A 37 -18.18 -8.31 9.44
N THR A 38 -18.02 -7.06 8.96
CA THR A 38 -17.72 -5.90 9.82
C THR A 38 -18.99 -5.21 10.32
N ILE A 39 -18.85 -4.51 11.44
CA ILE A 39 -19.94 -3.79 12.11
C ILE A 39 -19.49 -2.40 12.58
N SER A 40 -20.45 -1.52 12.86
CA SER A 40 -20.19 -0.22 13.50
C SER A 40 -21.36 0.21 14.40
N GLU A 41 -21.07 0.95 15.45
CA GLU A 41 -22.08 1.60 16.30
C GLU A 41 -22.13 3.13 16.10
N SER A 42 -21.27 3.67 15.22
CA SER A 42 -21.25 5.11 14.90
C SER A 42 -22.59 5.55 14.30
N PRO A 43 -23.12 6.74 14.64
CA PRO A 43 -24.30 7.28 13.98
C PRO A 43 -24.14 7.36 12.47
N ASP A 44 -23.00 7.84 11.97
CA ASP A 44 -22.69 8.02 10.55
C ASP A 44 -21.30 7.43 10.26
N PRO A 45 -21.18 6.11 10.01
CA PRO A 45 -19.89 5.47 9.80
C PRO A 45 -19.35 5.71 8.38
N GLU A 46 -18.03 5.67 8.26
CA GLU A 46 -17.36 5.41 6.99
C GLU A 46 -17.01 3.92 6.93
N HIS A 47 -17.07 3.32 5.74
CA HIS A 47 -16.71 1.92 5.52
C HIS A 47 -16.07 1.72 4.14
N GLN A 48 -15.21 0.70 4.03
CA GLN A 48 -14.45 0.41 2.82
C GLN A 48 -14.48 -1.10 2.55
N TYR A 49 -14.93 -1.49 1.36
CA TYR A 49 -14.95 -2.88 0.92
C TYR A 49 -13.68 -3.21 0.15
N PHE A 50 -13.06 -4.37 0.44
CA PHE A 50 -11.80 -4.79 -0.20
C PHE A 50 -11.97 -5.91 -1.22
N HIS A 51 -13.19 -6.45 -1.38
CA HIS A 51 -13.51 -7.47 -2.37
C HIS A 51 -14.78 -7.07 -3.11
N SER A 52 -14.82 -7.33 -4.41
CA SER A 52 -16.00 -7.16 -5.23
C SER A 52 -17.07 -8.17 -4.86
N GLY A 53 -18.31 -7.83 -5.15
CA GLY A 53 -19.45 -8.67 -4.84
C GLY A 53 -20.68 -7.89 -4.42
N HIS A 54 -21.67 -8.62 -3.93
CA HIS A 54 -22.93 -8.06 -3.46
C HIS A 54 -22.95 -8.07 -1.94
N TYR A 55 -23.19 -6.91 -1.36
CA TYR A 55 -23.23 -6.71 0.09
C TYR A 55 -24.62 -6.23 0.50
N GLU A 56 -25.16 -6.83 1.55
CA GLU A 56 -26.38 -6.35 2.19
C GLU A 56 -26.02 -5.57 3.45
N ILE A 57 -26.22 -4.25 3.40
CA ILE A 57 -26.03 -3.37 4.54
C ILE A 57 -27.30 -3.33 5.37
N ARG A 58 -27.16 -3.46 6.68
CA ARG A 58 -28.25 -3.35 7.65
C ARG A 58 -27.96 -2.26 8.67
N LEU A 59 -28.89 -1.31 8.81
CA LEU A 59 -28.90 -0.37 9.93
C LEU A 59 -30.02 -0.75 10.89
N ILE A 60 -29.66 -1.06 12.12
CA ILE A 60 -30.56 -1.29 13.24
C ILE A 60 -30.59 -0.03 14.10
N ALA A 61 -31.73 0.65 14.17
CA ALA A 61 -31.93 1.84 15.00
C ALA A 61 -32.88 1.50 16.16
N SER A 62 -32.49 1.77 17.40
CA SER A 62 -33.25 1.36 18.59
C SER A 62 -33.45 2.47 19.63
N LYS A 63 -34.57 2.39 20.37
CA LYS A 63 -34.94 3.27 21.49
C LYS A 63 -35.91 2.55 22.42
N GLY A 64 -35.67 2.60 23.73
CA GLY A 64 -36.61 2.05 24.73
C GLY A 64 -36.98 0.57 24.55
N GLY A 65 -36.04 -0.26 24.07
CA GLY A 65 -36.26 -1.69 23.81
C GLY A 65 -36.95 -2.00 22.48
N GLN A 66 -37.38 -0.99 21.71
CA GLN A 66 -37.89 -1.15 20.35
C GLN A 66 -36.78 -0.92 19.32
N SER A 67 -36.82 -1.65 18.21
CA SER A 67 -35.88 -1.52 17.10
C SER A 67 -36.59 -1.46 15.75
N SER A 68 -36.00 -0.72 14.83
CA SER A 68 -36.37 -0.69 13.41
C SER A 68 -35.13 -1.00 12.58
N VAL A 69 -35.30 -1.67 11.44
CA VAL A 69 -34.18 -2.08 10.59
C VAL A 69 -34.39 -1.56 9.16
N HIS A 70 -33.36 -0.94 8.58
CA HIS A 70 -33.29 -0.61 7.16
C HIS A 70 -32.25 -1.49 6.49
N ARG A 71 -32.53 -1.92 5.25
CA ARG A 71 -31.62 -2.75 4.45
C ARG A 71 -31.43 -2.15 3.07
N GLN A 72 -30.20 -2.16 2.60
CA GLN A 72 -29.86 -1.77 1.23
C GLN A 72 -28.78 -2.71 0.70
N GLN A 73 -28.97 -3.18 -0.53
CA GLN A 73 -27.93 -3.93 -1.24
C GLN A 73 -27.11 -2.99 -2.10
N ILE A 74 -25.80 -3.25 -2.18
CA ILE A 74 -24.90 -2.61 -3.13
C ILE A 74 -24.14 -3.67 -3.91
N THR A 75 -23.64 -3.28 -5.07
CA THR A 75 -22.65 -4.04 -5.84
C THR A 75 -21.33 -3.28 -5.76
N VAL A 76 -20.28 -3.96 -5.28
CA VAL A 76 -18.91 -3.47 -5.30
C VAL A 76 -18.21 -4.10 -6.49
N HIS A 77 -17.62 -3.30 -7.35
CA HIS A 77 -16.90 -3.73 -8.54
C HIS A 77 -15.40 -3.82 -8.27
N ALA A 78 -14.74 -4.76 -8.95
CA ALA A 78 -13.29 -4.90 -8.88
C ALA A 78 -12.59 -3.64 -9.44
N PRO A 79 -11.43 -3.24 -8.92
CA PRO A 79 -10.65 -2.16 -9.50
C PRO A 79 -10.18 -2.53 -10.92
N LYS A 80 -10.03 -1.53 -11.80
CA LYS A 80 -9.55 -1.75 -13.18
C LYS A 80 -8.07 -2.15 -13.23
N THR A 81 -7.29 -1.72 -12.25
CA THR A 81 -5.87 -2.06 -12.08
C THR A 81 -5.69 -2.93 -10.85
N CYS A 82 -4.61 -3.71 -10.80
CA CYS A 82 -4.37 -4.61 -9.67
C CYS A 82 -3.99 -3.81 -8.43
N HIS A 83 -4.76 -3.93 -7.35
CA HIS A 83 -4.49 -3.30 -6.07
C HIS A 83 -4.10 -4.33 -5.02
N VAL A 84 -3.19 -3.97 -4.12
CA VAL A 84 -2.81 -4.77 -2.95
C VAL A 84 -2.95 -3.94 -1.69
N LEU A 85 -3.64 -4.49 -0.70
CA LEU A 85 -3.69 -3.95 0.65
C LEU A 85 -2.46 -4.42 1.43
N ILE A 86 -1.73 -3.50 2.04
CA ILE A 86 -0.62 -3.74 2.96
C ILE A 86 -1.09 -3.29 4.35
N LYS A 87 -1.52 -4.24 5.19
CA LYS A 87 -1.87 -3.97 6.59
C LYS A 87 -0.64 -3.99 7.47
N THR A 88 -0.53 -3.04 8.39
CA THR A 88 0.54 -2.97 9.39
C THR A 88 -0.02 -2.63 10.77
N ASN A 89 0.80 -2.72 11.82
CA ASN A 89 0.45 -2.19 13.14
C ASN A 89 0.36 -0.65 13.20
N LEU A 90 0.77 0.06 12.15
CA LEU A 90 0.72 1.52 12.08
C LEU A 90 -0.38 2.03 11.14
N GLY A 91 -1.16 1.13 10.55
CA GLY A 91 -2.25 1.44 9.63
C GLY A 91 -2.14 0.66 8.32
N ASP A 92 -3.08 0.95 7.43
CA ASP A 92 -3.25 0.26 6.17
C ASP A 92 -2.76 1.15 5.01
N MET A 93 -2.05 0.55 4.06
CA MET A 93 -1.67 1.18 2.79
C MET A 93 -2.28 0.39 1.63
N ILE A 94 -2.68 1.08 0.57
CA ILE A 94 -3.11 0.44 -0.67
C ILE A 94 -2.13 0.81 -1.77
N VAL A 95 -1.57 -0.20 -2.44
CA VAL A 95 -0.69 -0.02 -3.59
C VAL A 95 -1.41 -0.42 -4.87
N GLU A 96 -1.32 0.42 -5.88
CA GLU A 96 -1.64 0.11 -7.27
C GLU A 96 -0.40 -0.47 -7.94
N LEU A 97 -0.55 -1.60 -8.65
CA LEU A 97 0.53 -2.21 -9.42
C LEU A 97 0.45 -1.80 -10.90
N PHE A 98 1.60 -1.64 -11.55
CA PHE A 98 1.68 -1.15 -12.92
C PHE A 98 1.68 -2.29 -13.95
N ASP A 99 0.91 -2.10 -15.03
CA ASP A 99 0.80 -3.07 -16.13
C ASP A 99 2.04 -3.11 -17.04
N ASN A 100 2.84 -2.05 -17.04
CA ASN A 100 4.07 -1.93 -17.84
C ASN A 100 5.30 -2.60 -17.17
N THR A 101 5.08 -3.33 -16.06
CA THR A 101 6.06 -4.19 -15.36
C THR A 101 5.44 -5.55 -15.01
N PRO A 102 5.02 -6.34 -16.00
CA PRO A 102 4.25 -7.56 -15.78
C PRO A 102 5.00 -8.63 -14.97
N LEU A 103 6.33 -8.78 -15.14
CA LEU A 103 7.08 -9.82 -14.40
C LEU A 103 7.05 -9.56 -12.89
N HIS A 104 7.24 -8.30 -12.48
CA HIS A 104 7.20 -7.93 -11.06
C HIS A 104 5.77 -7.92 -10.53
N ARG A 105 4.81 -7.37 -11.28
CA ARG A 105 3.39 -7.34 -10.90
C ARG A 105 2.88 -8.75 -10.64
N ASP A 106 3.05 -9.66 -11.60
CA ASP A 106 2.46 -10.99 -11.54
C ASP A 106 3.12 -11.84 -10.45
N ASN A 107 4.45 -11.73 -10.28
CA ASN A 107 5.15 -12.36 -9.17
C ASN A 107 4.70 -11.81 -7.81
N PHE A 108 4.54 -10.49 -7.67
CA PHE A 108 4.10 -9.89 -6.42
C PHE A 108 2.68 -10.34 -6.05
N ILE A 109 1.75 -10.34 -7.01
CA ILE A 109 0.38 -10.87 -6.84
C ILE A 109 0.43 -12.33 -6.39
N HIS A 110 1.20 -13.17 -7.10
CA HIS A 110 1.33 -14.58 -6.77
C HIS A 110 1.79 -14.79 -5.32
N LEU A 111 2.82 -14.08 -4.87
CA LEU A 111 3.31 -14.16 -3.50
C LEU A 111 2.30 -13.66 -2.47
N VAL A 112 1.55 -12.59 -2.78
CA VAL A 112 0.48 -12.08 -1.92
C VAL A 112 -0.64 -13.11 -1.77
N GLU A 113 -1.11 -13.72 -2.86
CA GLU A 113 -2.16 -14.75 -2.85
C GLU A 113 -1.74 -16.01 -2.08
N GLN A 114 -0.46 -16.37 -2.11
CA GLN A 114 0.09 -17.46 -1.29
C GLN A 114 0.27 -17.07 0.20
N GLY A 115 -0.03 -15.83 0.58
CA GLY A 115 0.19 -15.32 1.94
C GLY A 115 1.68 -15.22 2.32
N PHE A 116 2.59 -15.19 1.34
CA PHE A 116 4.04 -15.18 1.57
C PHE A 116 4.46 -14.01 2.46
N TYR A 117 3.86 -12.84 2.30
CA TYR A 117 4.26 -11.65 3.07
C TYR A 117 3.69 -11.57 4.48
N ASN A 118 2.73 -12.43 4.83
CA ASN A 118 2.07 -12.36 6.14
C ASN A 118 3.08 -12.54 7.27
N ASP A 119 3.04 -11.68 8.29
CA ASP A 119 3.95 -11.69 9.44
C ASP A 119 5.44 -11.47 9.10
N LEU A 120 5.75 -11.04 7.87
CA LEU A 120 7.05 -10.46 7.54
C LEU A 120 7.15 -9.04 8.09
N LEU A 121 8.37 -8.52 8.17
CA LEU A 121 8.64 -7.21 8.76
C LEU A 121 9.19 -6.23 7.73
N PHE A 122 8.86 -4.95 7.89
CA PHE A 122 9.73 -3.88 7.39
C PHE A 122 11.02 -3.92 8.22
N HIS A 123 12.05 -4.53 7.65
CA HIS A 123 13.28 -4.87 8.36
C HIS A 123 14.35 -3.80 8.25
N ARG A 124 14.17 -2.83 7.34
CA ARG A 124 15.04 -1.67 7.20
C ARG A 124 14.21 -0.43 6.91
N VAL A 125 14.42 0.62 7.68
CA VAL A 125 13.71 1.90 7.59
C VAL A 125 14.73 3.02 7.59
N VAL A 126 14.75 3.80 6.52
CA VAL A 126 15.61 4.98 6.39
C VAL A 126 14.74 6.19 6.11
N GLU A 127 14.58 7.04 7.11
CA GLU A 127 13.84 8.29 6.99
C GLU A 127 14.43 9.15 5.86
N GLY A 128 13.57 9.75 5.03
CA GLY A 128 13.98 10.49 3.84
C GLY A 128 14.40 9.62 2.65
N PHE A 129 14.32 8.28 2.73
CA PHE A 129 14.74 7.39 1.64
C PHE A 129 13.73 6.28 1.35
N VAL A 130 13.77 5.16 2.08
CA VAL A 130 12.92 3.98 1.81
C VAL A 130 12.56 3.23 3.09
N ILE A 131 11.43 2.51 3.05
CA ILE A 131 11.12 1.42 3.98
C ILE A 131 11.15 0.10 3.20
N GLN A 132 11.91 -0.88 3.69
CA GLN A 132 12.22 -2.10 2.96
C GLN A 132 11.71 -3.34 3.70
N GLY A 133 11.10 -4.24 2.95
CA GLY A 133 10.42 -5.44 3.43
C GLY A 133 10.63 -6.64 2.51
N GLY A 134 9.88 -7.71 2.79
CA GLY A 134 9.84 -8.90 1.92
C GLY A 134 10.93 -9.93 2.15
N ASP A 135 11.81 -9.78 3.15
CA ASP A 135 12.79 -10.82 3.49
C ASP A 135 12.12 -11.95 4.34
N PRO A 136 12.09 -13.21 3.89
CA PRO A 136 11.44 -14.30 4.61
C PRO A 136 12.08 -14.62 5.96
N SER A 137 13.36 -14.30 6.15
CA SER A 137 14.05 -14.48 7.43
C SER A 137 13.56 -13.52 8.51
N SER A 138 12.85 -12.45 8.12
CA SER A 138 12.22 -11.48 9.02
C SER A 138 10.95 -12.00 9.69
N ARG A 139 10.35 -13.10 9.19
CA ARG A 139 9.09 -13.63 9.70
C ARG A 139 9.15 -13.87 11.20
N ASN A 140 8.30 -13.18 11.96
CA ASN A 140 8.25 -13.26 13.42
C ASN A 140 9.65 -13.14 14.08
N ALA A 141 10.58 -12.43 13.45
CA ALA A 141 11.95 -12.31 13.94
C ALA A 141 11.97 -11.50 15.24
N PRO A 142 12.70 -11.95 16.29
CA PRO A 142 12.92 -11.13 17.47
C PRO A 142 13.79 -9.92 17.10
N LEU A 143 13.68 -8.83 17.87
CA LEU A 143 14.45 -7.60 17.64
C LEU A 143 15.98 -7.81 17.68
N THR A 144 16.44 -8.88 18.33
CA THR A 144 17.86 -9.26 18.43
C THR A 144 18.39 -9.99 17.20
N LYS A 145 17.52 -10.49 16.32
CA LYS A 145 17.92 -11.24 15.13
C LYS A 145 18.30 -10.26 14.02
N LYS A 146 19.54 -10.35 13.57
CA LYS A 146 19.98 -9.69 12.34
C LYS A 146 19.32 -10.34 11.13
N ILE A 147 18.71 -9.53 10.28
CA ILE A 147 18.09 -9.96 9.03
C ILE A 147 19.12 -9.72 7.94
N ILE A 148 19.54 -10.80 7.27
CA ILE A 148 20.58 -10.77 6.24
C ILE A 148 19.97 -11.29 4.95
N THR A 149 19.89 -10.41 3.96
CA THR A 149 19.50 -10.77 2.59
C THR A 149 20.49 -11.77 2.02
N ASN A 150 20.01 -12.97 1.67
CA ASN A 150 20.81 -14.00 1.05
C ASN A 150 20.64 -13.96 -0.49
N GLY A 151 21.75 -13.91 -1.24
CA GLY A 151 21.74 -13.80 -2.70
C GLY A 151 21.32 -15.05 -3.49
N ASN A 152 20.91 -16.12 -2.81
CA ASN A 152 20.51 -17.40 -3.42
C ASN A 152 19.00 -17.48 -3.73
N GLU A 153 18.29 -16.36 -3.59
CA GLU A 153 16.87 -16.25 -3.92
C GLU A 153 16.61 -16.26 -5.43
N HIS A 154 15.39 -16.63 -5.82
CA HIS A 154 14.91 -16.44 -7.18
C HIS A 154 15.00 -14.96 -7.55
N LYS A 155 15.41 -14.68 -8.80
CA LYS A 155 15.58 -13.32 -9.31
C LYS A 155 14.69 -13.07 -10.51
N ILE A 156 14.24 -11.83 -10.64
CA ILE A 156 13.38 -11.38 -11.74
C ILE A 156 14.19 -10.46 -12.64
N GLU A 157 14.04 -10.61 -13.96
CA GLU A 157 14.67 -9.71 -14.93
C GLU A 157 14.20 -8.27 -14.71
N ALA A 158 15.11 -7.30 -14.83
CA ALA A 158 14.79 -5.90 -14.60
C ALA A 158 13.82 -5.35 -15.65
N GLU A 159 12.74 -4.69 -15.20
CA GLU A 159 11.77 -4.00 -16.05
C GLU A 159 11.89 -2.48 -15.86
N PHE A 160 13.04 -1.91 -16.24
CA PHE A 160 13.24 -0.45 -16.13
C PHE A 160 12.34 0.28 -17.11
N ASN A 161 11.51 1.18 -16.59
CA ASN A 161 10.58 1.96 -17.40
C ASN A 161 10.72 3.46 -17.09
N PRO A 162 10.96 4.32 -18.10
CA PRO A 162 11.12 5.76 -17.92
C PRO A 162 9.86 6.46 -17.34
N GLU A 163 8.69 5.83 -17.42
CA GLU A 163 7.44 6.36 -16.85
C GLU A 163 7.34 6.10 -15.33
N ASN A 164 8.00 5.05 -14.84
CA ASN A 164 7.89 4.58 -13.47
C ASN A 164 9.07 5.11 -12.63
N ILE A 165 8.89 6.32 -12.09
CA ILE A 165 9.90 7.01 -11.29
C ILE A 165 9.76 6.71 -9.78
N HIS A 166 10.85 6.83 -9.04
CA HIS A 166 10.94 6.67 -7.58
C HIS A 166 10.39 7.88 -6.83
N LEU A 167 9.17 8.28 -7.15
CA LEU A 167 8.43 9.28 -6.39
C LEU A 167 8.14 8.76 -4.98
N LYS A 168 7.92 9.65 -4.01
CA LYS A 168 7.32 9.27 -2.72
C LYS A 168 6.08 8.39 -2.94
N GLY A 169 6.03 7.26 -2.24
CA GLY A 169 5.01 6.22 -2.36
C GLY A 169 5.29 5.16 -3.44
N ALA A 170 6.33 5.29 -4.28
CA ALA A 170 6.66 4.28 -5.27
C ALA A 170 7.02 2.93 -4.62
N LEU A 171 6.49 1.84 -5.17
CA LEU A 171 6.80 0.46 -4.83
C LEU A 171 7.82 -0.07 -5.83
N ALA A 172 8.98 -0.49 -5.34
CA ALA A 172 10.08 -0.94 -6.18
C ALA A 172 10.77 -2.18 -5.61
N ALA A 173 11.38 -2.95 -6.50
CA ALA A 173 12.03 -4.20 -6.13
C ALA A 173 13.46 -3.95 -5.63
N ALA A 174 13.83 -4.59 -4.53
CA ALA A 174 15.20 -4.55 -4.04
C ALA A 174 16.10 -5.44 -4.90
N ARG A 175 17.41 -5.19 -4.91
CA ARG A 175 18.40 -6.06 -5.54
C ARG A 175 19.74 -5.95 -4.83
N MET A 176 20.60 -6.92 -5.08
CA MET A 176 22.02 -6.80 -4.71
C MET A 176 22.70 -5.73 -5.57
N GLY A 177 23.78 -5.15 -5.03
CA GLY A 177 24.59 -4.14 -5.71
C GLY A 177 25.33 -4.69 -6.94
N ASP A 178 25.68 -3.79 -7.85
CA ASP A 178 26.16 -4.09 -9.22
C ASP A 178 27.41 -4.98 -9.25
N GLN A 179 28.27 -4.92 -8.24
CA GLN A 179 29.46 -5.78 -8.15
C GLN A 179 29.10 -7.27 -8.06
N VAL A 180 27.97 -7.60 -7.44
CA VAL A 180 27.48 -8.98 -7.28
C VAL A 180 26.36 -9.29 -8.29
N ASN A 181 25.65 -8.26 -8.75
CA ASN A 181 24.51 -8.37 -9.64
C ASN A 181 24.61 -7.35 -10.79
N PRO A 182 25.57 -7.54 -11.72
CA PRO A 182 25.80 -6.59 -12.82
C PRO A 182 24.64 -6.51 -13.81
N GLU A 183 23.85 -7.58 -13.91
CA GLU A 183 22.61 -7.65 -14.72
C GLU A 183 21.44 -6.90 -14.06
N LYS A 184 21.64 -6.36 -12.85
CA LYS A 184 20.66 -5.60 -12.06
C LYS A 184 19.31 -6.30 -11.86
N LYS A 185 19.29 -7.64 -11.88
CA LYS A 185 18.08 -8.43 -11.62
C LYS A 185 17.54 -8.17 -10.22
N SER A 186 16.22 -8.10 -10.12
CA SER A 186 15.54 -7.87 -8.86
C SER A 186 15.51 -9.11 -7.99
N SER A 187 15.44 -8.90 -6.69
CA SER A 187 14.95 -9.90 -5.73
C SER A 187 13.57 -10.38 -6.16
N GLY A 188 13.31 -11.69 -6.03
CA GLY A 188 12.00 -12.26 -6.27
C GLY A 188 10.96 -11.90 -5.21
N HIS A 189 11.35 -11.37 -4.04
CA HIS A 189 10.40 -11.10 -2.96
C HIS A 189 10.71 -9.86 -2.12
N GLN A 190 11.95 -9.34 -2.13
CA GLN A 190 12.27 -8.12 -1.39
C GLN A 190 11.85 -6.89 -2.18
N PHE A 191 11.16 -5.98 -1.49
CA PHE A 191 10.68 -4.72 -2.06
C PHE A 191 10.91 -3.58 -1.08
N TYR A 192 10.79 -2.36 -1.58
CA TYR A 192 10.74 -1.17 -0.75
C TYR A 192 9.68 -0.19 -1.24
N LEU A 193 9.19 0.62 -0.29
CA LEU A 193 8.36 1.78 -0.56
C LEU A 193 9.21 3.03 -0.38
N VAL A 194 9.17 3.93 -1.34
CA VAL A 194 9.94 5.18 -1.31
C VAL A 194 9.27 6.16 -0.34
N HIS A 195 9.94 6.50 0.76
CA HIS A 195 9.57 7.67 1.55
C HIS A 195 10.10 8.94 0.87
N GLY A 196 11.35 8.90 0.43
CA GLY A 196 12.00 9.95 -0.35
C GLY A 196 12.27 11.23 0.43
N SER A 197 13.05 12.10 -0.17
CA SER A 197 13.34 13.44 0.35
C SER A 197 12.87 14.50 -0.64
N LYS A 198 12.91 15.77 -0.21
CA LYS A 198 12.74 16.89 -1.14
C LYS A 198 13.75 16.78 -2.28
N VAL A 199 13.26 16.92 -3.51
CA VAL A 199 14.09 16.86 -4.72
C VAL A 199 14.36 18.29 -5.21
N LEU A 200 15.63 18.57 -5.51
CA LEU A 200 16.07 19.85 -6.07
C LEU A 200 16.29 19.72 -7.59
N PRO A 201 16.18 20.81 -8.37
CA PRO A 201 16.45 20.78 -9.80
C PRO A 201 17.81 20.16 -10.15
N GLU A 202 18.86 20.48 -9.39
CA GLU A 202 20.22 19.99 -9.64
C GLU A 202 20.33 18.47 -9.43
N THR A 203 19.50 17.90 -8.54
CA THR A 203 19.41 16.45 -8.34
C THR A 203 18.87 15.75 -9.57
N LEU A 204 17.85 16.34 -10.22
CA LEU A 204 17.28 15.77 -11.44
C LEU A 204 18.24 15.93 -12.62
N ASP A 205 18.86 17.10 -12.78
CA ASP A 205 19.84 17.32 -13.85
C ASP A 205 21.01 16.32 -13.76
N HIS A 206 21.53 16.08 -12.55
CA HIS A 206 22.56 15.06 -12.32
C HIS A 206 22.09 13.64 -12.68
N ALA A 207 20.86 13.28 -12.31
CA ALA A 207 20.28 11.99 -12.67
C ALA A 207 20.11 11.84 -14.19
N GLU A 208 19.67 12.89 -14.90
CA GLU A 208 19.53 12.87 -16.37
C GLU A 208 20.89 12.66 -17.06
N HIS A 209 21.92 13.36 -16.59
CA HIS A 209 23.28 13.25 -17.13
C HIS A 209 23.92 11.88 -16.87
N SER A 210 23.69 11.27 -15.71
CA SER A 210 24.31 10.00 -15.33
C SER A 210 23.67 8.77 -15.98
N LYS A 211 22.38 8.84 -16.34
CA LYS A 211 21.58 7.66 -16.71
C LYS A 211 21.07 7.65 -18.15
N ASN A 212 21.49 8.62 -18.97
CA ASN A 212 21.02 8.78 -20.35
C ASN A 212 19.48 8.73 -20.48
N PHE A 213 18.80 9.35 -19.52
CA PHE A 213 17.35 9.42 -19.40
C PHE A 213 16.95 10.88 -19.16
N ARG A 214 15.74 11.28 -19.57
CA ARG A 214 15.23 12.63 -19.36
C ARG A 214 13.85 12.59 -18.74
N TYR A 215 13.66 13.34 -17.67
CA TYR A 215 12.37 13.52 -17.06
C TYR A 215 11.50 14.43 -17.93
N SER A 216 10.24 14.05 -18.10
CA SER A 216 9.22 14.96 -18.61
C SER A 216 8.98 16.12 -17.62
N SER A 217 8.47 17.25 -18.10
CA SER A 217 8.10 18.37 -17.23
C SER A 217 7.12 17.97 -16.13
N ALA A 218 6.19 17.03 -16.44
CA ALA A 218 5.27 16.48 -15.46
C ALA A 218 6.01 15.73 -14.34
N GLN A 219 6.94 14.84 -14.69
CA GLN A 219 7.76 14.11 -13.71
C GLN A 219 8.59 15.05 -12.84
N LYS A 220 9.24 16.08 -13.44
CA LYS A 220 9.99 17.09 -12.68
C LYS A 220 9.09 17.80 -11.66
N ASN A 221 7.91 18.27 -12.09
CA ASN A 221 6.95 18.94 -11.21
C ASN A 221 6.46 18.04 -10.08
N THR A 222 6.20 16.76 -10.37
CA THR A 222 5.77 15.80 -9.35
C THR A 222 6.88 15.57 -8.31
N TYR A 223 8.13 15.43 -8.74
CA TYR A 223 9.28 15.33 -7.82
C TYR A 223 9.45 16.57 -6.94
N PHE A 224 9.31 17.77 -7.50
CA PHE A 224 9.40 19.01 -6.73
C PHE A 224 8.27 19.16 -5.71
N SER A 225 7.09 18.60 -6.00
CA SER A 225 5.91 18.70 -5.15
C SER A 225 5.90 17.66 -4.02
N PHE A 226 6.27 16.41 -4.32
CA PHE A 226 6.09 15.29 -3.40
C PHE A 226 7.40 14.68 -2.89
N GLY A 227 8.54 15.01 -3.51
CA GLY A 227 9.82 14.37 -3.20
C GLY A 227 9.92 12.94 -3.74
N GLY A 228 11.03 12.28 -3.44
CA GLY A 228 11.32 10.93 -3.90
C GLY A 228 12.82 10.60 -3.84
N SER A 229 13.24 9.63 -4.65
CA SER A 229 14.61 9.13 -4.73
C SER A 229 15.11 9.01 -6.18
N PRO A 230 15.31 10.12 -6.92
CA PRO A 230 15.72 10.11 -8.33
C PRO A 230 17.01 9.34 -8.62
N GLN A 231 17.89 9.21 -7.62
CA GLN A 231 19.10 8.41 -7.68
C GLN A 231 18.83 6.91 -7.94
N LEU A 232 17.60 6.42 -7.74
CA LEU A 232 17.21 5.04 -8.02
C LEU A 232 16.53 4.85 -9.40
N ASP A 233 16.14 5.93 -10.08
CA ASP A 233 15.47 5.82 -11.39
C ASP A 233 16.36 5.11 -12.42
N MET A 234 15.76 4.26 -13.24
CA MET A 234 16.48 3.42 -14.24
C MET A 234 17.57 2.50 -13.64
N GLU A 235 17.62 2.36 -12.31
CA GLU A 235 18.55 1.49 -11.59
C GLU A 235 17.85 0.33 -10.85
N TYR A 236 16.56 0.53 -10.54
CA TYR A 236 15.68 -0.41 -9.86
C TYR A 236 14.30 -0.39 -10.53
N THR A 237 13.63 -1.54 -10.56
CA THR A 237 12.28 -1.63 -11.15
C THR A 237 11.25 -1.09 -10.16
N VAL A 238 10.59 0.00 -10.55
CA VAL A 238 9.36 0.50 -9.93
C VAL A 238 8.18 -0.19 -10.60
N PHE A 239 7.39 -0.92 -9.82
CA PHE A 239 6.28 -1.75 -10.32
C PHE A 239 4.92 -1.42 -9.69
N GLY A 240 4.85 -0.36 -8.90
CA GLY A 240 3.61 0.15 -8.36
C GLY A 240 3.78 1.43 -7.56
N ARG A 241 2.71 1.88 -6.90
CA ARG A 241 2.70 3.05 -6.03
C ARG A 241 1.61 2.97 -4.98
N ILE A 242 1.83 3.61 -3.84
CA ILE A 242 0.78 3.87 -2.85
C ILE A 242 -0.26 4.83 -3.44
N ILE A 243 -1.53 4.44 -3.36
CA ILE A 243 -2.69 5.27 -3.70
C ILE A 243 -3.49 5.68 -2.44
N HIS A 244 -3.34 4.96 -1.33
CA HIS A 244 -3.89 5.31 -0.02
C HIS A 244 -2.91 4.95 1.11
N GLY A 245 -2.82 5.77 2.16
CA GLY A 245 -1.95 5.52 3.32
C GLY A 245 -0.54 6.11 3.24
N LEU A 246 -0.35 7.24 2.53
CA LEU A 246 0.96 7.93 2.54
C LEU A 246 1.37 8.44 3.93
N ASP A 247 0.41 8.73 4.79
CA ASP A 247 0.61 9.06 6.20
C ASP A 247 1.08 7.85 7.02
N VAL A 248 0.62 6.64 6.69
CA VAL A 248 1.12 5.39 7.27
C VAL A 248 2.57 5.14 6.86
N LEU A 249 2.91 5.36 5.57
CA LEU A 249 4.30 5.34 5.11
C LEU A 249 5.18 6.31 5.92
N ASP A 250 4.71 7.55 6.13
CA ASP A 250 5.42 8.55 6.94
C ASP A 250 5.57 8.11 8.41
N ALA A 251 4.53 7.49 8.98
CA ALA A 251 4.57 6.98 10.35
C ALA A 251 5.61 5.85 10.50
N ILE A 252 5.64 4.91 9.56
CA ILE A 252 6.66 3.84 9.54
C ILE A 252 8.05 4.44 9.38
N ALA A 253 8.22 5.39 8.45
CA ALA A 253 9.52 5.97 8.17
C ALA A 253 10.11 6.80 9.32
N ARG A 254 9.26 7.32 10.22
CA ARG A 254 9.65 8.05 11.44
C ARG A 254 9.89 7.15 12.67
N THR A 255 9.74 5.83 12.52
CA THR A 255 10.05 4.91 13.62
C THR A 255 11.54 5.01 13.98
N LYS A 256 11.85 4.90 15.28
CA LYS A 256 13.24 4.87 15.73
C LYS A 256 13.91 3.59 15.26
N THR A 257 15.13 3.70 14.76
CA THR A 257 15.93 2.57 14.28
C THR A 257 17.21 2.40 15.08
N ASN A 258 17.81 1.21 14.98
CA ASN A 258 19.18 0.98 15.44
C ASN A 258 20.21 1.39 14.36
N ALA A 259 21.49 1.16 14.63
CA ALA A 259 22.58 1.51 13.70
C ALA A 259 22.57 0.75 12.35
N GLU A 260 21.74 -0.28 12.21
CA GLU A 260 21.56 -1.07 10.98
C GLU A 260 20.23 -0.72 10.26
N ASP A 261 19.65 0.45 10.57
CA ASP A 261 18.36 0.91 10.04
C ASP A 261 17.16 0.01 10.43
N ARG A 262 17.33 -0.92 11.37
CA ARG A 262 16.25 -1.81 11.82
C ARG A 262 15.37 -1.07 12.83
N PRO A 263 14.03 -1.02 12.66
CA PRO A 263 13.13 -0.47 13.67
C PRO A 263 13.32 -1.09 15.05
N LEU A 264 13.30 -0.26 16.09
CA LEU A 264 13.39 -0.69 17.50
C LEU A 264 12.12 -1.42 17.96
N GLU A 265 11.03 -1.29 17.22
CA GLU A 265 9.80 -2.06 17.38
C GLU A 265 9.45 -2.72 16.05
N ASN A 266 8.93 -3.94 16.09
CA ASN A 266 8.55 -4.65 14.88
C ASN A 266 7.40 -3.95 14.16
N VAL A 267 7.63 -3.57 12.91
CA VAL A 267 6.57 -3.16 11.97
C VAL A 267 6.25 -4.36 11.09
N TRP A 268 5.16 -5.06 11.39
CA TRP A 268 4.74 -6.25 10.66
C TRP A 268 3.87 -5.88 9.45
N MET A 269 3.77 -6.80 8.49
CA MET A 269 2.90 -6.67 7.34
C MET A 269 1.99 -7.89 7.15
N LYS A 270 0.78 -7.66 6.64
CA LYS A 270 -0.10 -8.68 6.04
C LYS A 270 -0.64 -8.13 4.74
N LEU A 271 -0.52 -8.90 3.66
CA LEU A 271 -0.88 -8.44 2.33
C LEU A 271 -2.06 -9.26 1.79
N SER A 272 -2.96 -8.58 1.08
CA SER A 272 -4.05 -9.22 0.35
C SER A 272 -4.31 -8.48 -0.96
N VAL A 273 -4.61 -9.23 -2.02
CA VAL A 273 -5.09 -8.65 -3.28
C VAL A 273 -6.48 -8.07 -3.03
N ILE A 274 -6.73 -6.87 -3.56
CA ILE A 274 -8.06 -6.25 -3.60
C ILE A 274 -8.64 -6.61 -4.96
N ASN A 275 -9.78 -7.30 -4.98
CA ASN A 275 -10.46 -7.77 -6.20
C ASN A 275 -11.95 -7.51 -6.15
#